data_AF-A0A2D6W202-F1
#
_entry.id   AF-A0A2D6W202-F1
#
_cell.length_a   1.000
_cell.length_b   1.000
_cell.length_c   1.000
_cell.angle_alpha   90.00
_cell.angle_beta   90.00
_cell.angle_gamma   90.00
#
_symmetry.space_group_name_H-M   'P 1'
#
loop_
_entity.id
_entity.type
_entity.pdbx_description
1 polymer ?
#
loop_
_entity_poly.entity_id
_entity_poly.type
_entity_poly.pdbx_seq_one_letter_code
_entity_poly.pdbx_strand_id
1 'polypeptide(L)'
;MIAKTEDIRRWFQNGVEIGSTHLIVVNDTFNWSDYPVQVSEDEDVEEVAKKYHYRMNMQKVMEVYDLSVDMEMQIKEHRAFHGVNSLLFR
;
A
#
# COMPACT_ATOMS: atom_id res chain seq x y z
N MET A 1 -14.17 -1.25 -6.17
CA MET A 1 -13.69 -0.10 -6.98
C MET A 1 -12.18 -0.26 -7.17
N ILE A 2 -11.68 -0.23 -8.40
CA ILE A 2 -10.24 -0.32 -8.66
C ILE A 2 -9.66 1.09 -8.56
N ALA A 3 -8.60 1.26 -7.77
CA ALA A 3 -7.95 2.55 -7.59
C ALA A 3 -7.29 3.02 -8.89
N LYS A 4 -7.45 4.31 -9.20
CA LYS A 4 -6.69 4.94 -10.29
C LYS A 4 -5.44 5.60 -9.74
N THR A 5 -4.54 5.96 -10.63
CA THR A 5 -3.33 6.72 -10.28
C THR A 5 -3.61 7.98 -9.48
N GLU A 6 -4.71 8.69 -9.77
CA GLU A 6 -5.10 9.89 -9.02
C GLU A 6 -5.54 9.57 -7.58
N ASP A 7 -6.18 8.42 -7.34
CA ASP A 7 -6.54 7.97 -6.00
C ASP A 7 -5.28 7.67 -5.18
N ILE A 8 -4.32 6.97 -5.79
CA ILE A 8 -3.03 6.64 -5.18
C ILE A 8 -2.26 7.92 -4.84
N ARG A 9 -2.17 8.89 -5.76
CA ARG A 9 -1.52 10.19 -5.49
C ARG A 9 -2.14 10.90 -4.30
N ARG A 10 -3.47 10.95 -4.23
CA ARG A 10 -4.19 11.56 -3.11
C ARG A 10 -3.88 10.83 -1.79
N TRP A 11 -3.86 9.51 -1.80
CA TRP A 11 -3.55 8.72 -0.61
C TRP A 11 -2.10 8.87 -0.17
N PHE A 12 -1.17 8.94 -1.12
CA PHE A 12 0.26 9.19 -0.85
C PHE A 12 0.46 10.55 -0.21
N GLN A 13 -0.12 11.61 -0.80
CA GLN A 13 -0.05 12.97 -0.26
C GLN A 13 -0.65 13.06 1.14
N ASN A 14 -1.81 12.45 1.37
CA ASN A 14 -2.42 12.38 2.71
C ASN A 14 -1.49 11.67 3.71
N GLY A 15 -0.90 10.54 3.33
CA GLY A 15 0.08 9.83 4.17
C GLY A 15 1.26 10.71 4.57
N VAL A 16 1.81 11.46 3.62
CA VAL A 16 2.90 12.42 3.88
C VAL A 16 2.43 13.53 4.84
N GLU A 17 1.23 14.08 4.63
CA GLU A 17 0.67 15.14 5.48
C GLU A 17 0.47 14.70 6.94
N ILE A 18 0.11 13.43 7.17
CA ILE A 18 -0.10 12.88 8.52
C ILE A 18 1.17 12.25 9.13
N GLY A 19 2.31 12.28 8.44
CA GLY A 19 3.59 11.73 8.92
C GLY A 19 3.67 10.21 8.90
N SER A 20 2.97 9.55 7.97
CA SER A 20 3.14 8.11 7.73
C SER A 20 4.46 7.81 7.02
N THR A 21 4.97 6.60 7.22
CA THR A 21 6.19 6.12 6.55
C THR A 21 5.87 5.42 5.23
N HIS A 22 4.78 4.65 5.20
CA HIS A 22 4.39 3.87 4.04
C HIS A 22 2.89 3.95 3.79
N LEU A 23 2.54 3.77 2.51
CA LEU A 23 1.17 3.55 2.06
C LEU A 23 1.07 2.14 1.48
N ILE A 24 0.17 1.33 2.01
CA ILE A 24 -0.19 0.02 1.47
C ILE A 24 -1.52 0.16 0.75
N VAL A 25 -1.58 -0.23 -0.53
CA VAL A 25 -2.86 -0.37 -1.26
C VAL A 25 -3.34 -1.80 -1.07
N VAL A 26 -4.52 -1.95 -0.48
CA VAL A 26 -5.14 -3.26 -0.22
C VAL A 26 -6.41 -3.40 -1.04
N ASN A 27 -6.60 -4.57 -1.65
CA ASN A 27 -7.85 -4.96 -2.29
C ASN A 27 -8.68 -5.85 -1.35
N ASP A 28 -9.91 -5.43 -1.07
CA ASP A 28 -10.93 -6.29 -0.47
C ASP A 28 -11.51 -7.20 -1.56
N THR A 29 -11.31 -8.52 -1.44
CA THR A 29 -11.74 -9.48 -2.47
C THR A 29 -13.22 -9.85 -2.37
N PHE A 30 -13.94 -9.39 -1.34
CA PHE A 30 -15.38 -9.56 -1.23
C PHE A 30 -16.13 -8.58 -2.16
N ASN A 31 -15.70 -7.31 -2.18
CA ASN A 31 -16.31 -6.25 -2.98
C ASN A 31 -15.41 -5.72 -4.12
N TRP A 32 -14.22 -6.31 -4.29
CA TRP A 32 -13.19 -5.94 -5.25
C TRP A 32 -12.85 -4.45 -5.19
N SER A 33 -12.67 -3.93 -3.98
CA SER A 33 -12.35 -2.52 -3.76
C SER A 33 -10.98 -2.29 -3.17
N ASP A 34 -10.25 -1.38 -3.80
CA ASP A 34 -8.95 -0.92 -3.32
C ASP A 34 -9.15 0.20 -2.29
N TYR A 35 -8.34 0.18 -1.23
CA TYR A 35 -8.32 1.20 -0.20
C TYR A 35 -6.91 1.38 0.38
N PRO A 36 -6.60 2.57 0.91
CA PRO A 36 -5.30 2.86 1.49
C PRO A 36 -5.22 2.36 2.93
N VAL A 37 -4.04 1.85 3.31
CA VAL A 37 -3.64 1.60 4.69
C VAL A 37 -2.35 2.38 4.91
N GLN A 38 -2.40 3.36 5.81
CA GLN A 38 -1.26 4.17 6.19
C GLN A 38 -0.50 3.49 7.33
N VAL A 39 0.83 3.50 7.27
CA VAL A 39 1.70 2.92 8.29
C VAL A 39 2.44 4.05 9.01
N SER A 40 2.30 4.13 10.33
CA SER A 40 2.98 5.16 11.13
C SER A 40 4.47 4.87 11.33
N GLU A 41 5.21 5.83 11.89
CA GLU A 41 6.65 5.67 12.19
C GLU A 41 6.94 4.59 13.24
N ASP A 42 5.99 4.29 14.12
CA ASP A 42 6.11 3.29 15.18
C ASP A 42 5.66 1.88 14.75
N GLU A 43 5.21 1.72 13.51
CA GLU A 43 4.78 0.44 12.94
C GLU A 43 5.82 -0.15 11.97
N ASP A 44 5.91 -1.49 11.96
CA ASP A 44 6.67 -2.21 10.94
C ASP A 44 5.77 -2.48 9.72
N VAL A 45 6.16 -1.95 8.56
CA VAL A 45 5.39 -2.07 7.31
C VAL A 45 5.19 -3.52 6.85
N GLU A 46 6.17 -4.40 7.08
CA GLU A 46 6.07 -5.80 6.68
C GLU A 46 5.06 -6.55 7.57
N GLU A 47 5.09 -6.29 8.87
CA GLU A 47 4.11 -6.83 9.82
C GLU A 47 2.69 -6.31 9.56
N VAL A 48 2.54 -5.02 9.21
CA VAL A 48 1.23 -4.48 8.80
C VAL A 48 0.77 -5.13 7.51
N ALA A 49 1.62 -5.24 6.48
CA ALA A 49 1.28 -5.86 5.21
C ALA A 49 0.88 -7.34 5.36
N LYS A 50 1.52 -8.09 6.26
CA LYS A 50 1.16 -9.49 6.56
C LYS A 50 -0.27 -9.65 7.09
N LYS A 51 -0.84 -8.66 7.79
CA LYS A 51 -2.24 -8.68 8.26
C LYS A 51 -3.24 -8.74 7.10
N TYR A 52 -2.84 -8.25 5.93
CA TYR A 52 -3.63 -8.19 4.71
C TYR A 52 -3.26 -9.29 3.70
N HIS A 53 -2.68 -10.39 4.19
CA HIS A 53 -2.38 -11.54 3.36
C HIS A 53 -3.64 -12.35 3.06
N TYR A 54 -3.84 -12.71 1.78
CA TYR A 54 -5.05 -13.33 1.23
C TYR A 54 -5.57 -14.54 2.03
N ARG A 55 -4.67 -15.34 2.58
CA ARG A 55 -5.02 -16.55 3.32
C ARG A 55 -5.69 -16.30 4.68
N MET A 56 -5.63 -15.06 5.20
CA MET A 56 -6.13 -14.75 6.54
C MET A 56 -7.48 -14.01 6.51
N ASN A 57 -7.64 -13.01 5.64
CA ASN A 57 -8.75 -12.06 5.76
C ASN A 57 -9.48 -11.75 4.44
N MET A 58 -9.31 -12.55 3.38
CA MET A 58 -9.88 -12.26 2.05
C MET A 58 -9.49 -10.87 1.52
N GLN A 59 -8.32 -10.38 1.93
CA GLN A 59 -7.74 -9.11 1.53
C GLN A 59 -6.40 -9.38 0.86
N LYS A 60 -6.01 -8.55 -0.11
CA LYS A 60 -4.76 -8.73 -0.84
C LYS A 60 -4.00 -7.41 -0.89
N VAL A 61 -2.76 -7.42 -0.41
CA VAL A 61 -1.82 -6.33 -0.68
C VAL A 61 -1.57 -6.24 -2.18
N MET A 62 -1.86 -5.08 -2.76
CA MET A 62 -1.70 -4.82 -4.18
C MET A 62 -0.36 -4.15 -4.46
N GLU A 63 -0.02 -3.14 -3.65
CA GLU A 63 1.14 -2.28 -3.78
C GLU A 63 1.55 -1.74 -2.41
N VAL A 64 2.85 -1.44 -2.23
CA VAL A 64 3.41 -0.77 -1.05
C VAL A 64 4.35 0.33 -1.51
N TYR A 65 4.07 1.56 -1.06
CA TYR A 65 4.80 2.77 -1.36
C TYR A 65 5.56 3.24 -0.13
N ASP A 66 6.82 3.64 -0.32
CA ASP A 66 7.62 4.35 0.68
C ASP A 66 7.41 5.86 0.49
N LEU A 67 6.89 6.54 1.51
CA LEU A 67 6.52 7.94 1.43
C LEU A 67 7.73 8.89 1.46
N SER A 68 8.92 8.38 1.75
CA SER A 68 10.19 9.11 1.68
C SER A 68 10.84 9.12 0.30
N VAL A 69 10.35 8.28 -0.63
CA VAL A 69 10.85 8.13 -2.00
C VAL A 69 9.96 8.89 -2.98
N ASP A 70 10.52 9.33 -4.12
CA ASP A 70 9.77 10.05 -5.15
C ASP A 70 8.51 9.28 -5.60
N MET A 71 7.36 9.93 -5.45
CA MET A 71 6.04 9.34 -5.71
C MET A 71 5.87 8.94 -7.19
N GLU A 72 6.26 9.83 -8.11
CA GLU A 72 6.03 9.61 -9.54
C GLU A 72 6.93 8.51 -10.12
N MET A 73 8.09 8.27 -9.53
CA MET A 73 8.93 7.12 -9.82
C MET A 73 8.21 5.81 -9.47
N GLN A 74 7.70 5.71 -8.24
CA GLN A 74 7.05 4.49 -7.75
C GLN A 74 5.74 4.18 -8.49
N ILE A 75 4.92 5.21 -8.76
CA ILE A 75 3.65 5.08 -9.49
C ILE A 75 3.83 4.54 -10.92
N LYS A 76 4.98 4.78 -11.54
CA LYS A 76 5.29 4.29 -12.90
C LYS A 76 5.72 2.83 -12.92
N GLU A 77 5.98 2.23 -11.76
CA GLU A 77 6.27 0.80 -11.67
C GLU A 77 5.03 -0.02 -12.02
N HIS A 78 5.22 -1.27 -12.45
CA HIS A 78 4.08 -2.16 -12.69
C HIS A 78 3.30 -2.45 -11.39
N ARG A 79 4.03 -2.61 -10.27
CA ARG A 79 3.53 -2.66 -8.89
C ARG A 79 4.64 -2.27 -7.94
N ALA A 80 4.43 -1.22 -7.15
CA ALA A 80 5.35 -0.80 -6.10
C ALA A 80 5.34 -1.80 -4.94
N PHE A 81 6.52 -2.18 -4.44
CA PHE A 81 6.68 -3.00 -3.22
C PHE A 81 7.92 -2.54 -2.45
N HIS A 82 7.93 -1.27 -2.06
CA HIS A 82 9.04 -0.67 -1.30
C HIS A 82 8.93 -1.01 0.19
N GLY A 83 10.05 -1.31 0.82
CA GLY A 83 10.11 -1.64 2.26
C GLY A 83 9.62 -3.04 2.65
N VAL A 84 9.23 -3.90 1.71
CA VAL A 84 8.69 -5.25 2.00
C VAL A 84 9.25 -6.35 1.11
N ASN A 85 9.23 -7.60 1.59
CA ASN A 85 9.54 -8.76 0.75
C ASN A 85 8.39 -9.06 -0.23
N SER A 86 8.53 -8.57 -1.47
CA SER A 86 7.51 -8.74 -2.51
C SER A 86 7.13 -10.20 -2.85
N LEU A 87 7.99 -11.18 -2.55
CA LEU A 87 7.66 -12.61 -2.77
C LEU A 87 6.52 -13.11 -1.88
N LEU A 88 6.22 -12.41 -0.77
CA LEU A 88 5.11 -12.74 0.12
C LEU A 88 3.74 -12.31 -0.44
N PHE A 89 3.72 -11.43 -1.45
CA PHE A 89 2.51 -10.75 -1.93
C PHE A 89 2.23 -10.93 -3.43
N ARG A 90 3.15 -11.59 -4.16
CA ARG A 90 3.02 -11.92 -5.58
C ARG A 90 2.16 -13.16 -5.80
#